data_AF-A0A968AQD1-F1
#
_entry.id   AF-A0A968AQD1-F1
#
_cell.length_a   1.000
_cell.length_b   1.000
_cell.length_c   1.000
_cell.angle_alpha   90.00
_cell.angle_beta   90.00
_cell.angle_gamma   90.00
#
_symmetry.space_group_name_H-M   'P 1'
#
loop_
_entity.id
_entity.type
_entity.pdbx_description
1 polymer ?
#
loop_
_entity_poly.entity_id
_entity_poly.type
_entity_poly.pdbx_seq_one_letter_code
_entity_poly.pdbx_strand_id
1 'polypeptide(L)'
;MREVLLNKIFISLGLLILSQLILTLVVSCQESSTPSLPAEKKREIANVLYNQQLYEQAAKEYQDYLDSYPLSVQEQANISYQIANIYFERLKDYENALAYYLRAKHLSDAESNLQQQISKRTVECLERLDRSTDARQVVAQTSALDDSQKPKTRPGEVIARIGEREITTGDLKHQLTRMPDYLREQFQDSESKKEFLRQYIAQELLYDSAKRRGLDQDKEVIDGVFQAKKS
;
A
#
# COMPACT_ATOMS: atom_id res chain seq x y z
N MET A 1 17.67 -21.91 68.69
CA MET A 1 18.27 -20.93 67.76
C MET A 1 18.99 -21.60 66.58
N ARG A 2 19.84 -22.63 66.79
CA ARG A 2 20.50 -23.40 65.70
C ARG A 2 19.54 -24.05 64.69
N GLU A 3 18.48 -24.71 65.16
CA GLU A 3 17.45 -25.37 64.32
C GLU A 3 16.81 -24.42 63.29
N VAL A 4 16.44 -23.20 63.73
CA VAL A 4 15.81 -22.18 62.87
C VAL A 4 16.80 -21.66 61.83
N LEU A 5 18.09 -21.57 62.17
CA LEU A 5 19.15 -21.16 61.25
C LEU A 5 19.41 -22.23 60.18
N LEU A 6 19.45 -23.51 60.57
CA LEU A 6 19.59 -24.63 59.64
C LEU A 6 18.43 -24.68 58.63
N ASN A 7 17.19 -24.53 59.10
CA ASN A 7 16.02 -24.55 58.20
C ASN A 7 16.04 -23.40 57.18
N LYS A 8 16.46 -22.19 57.60
CA LYS A 8 16.60 -21.05 56.68
C LYS A 8 17.69 -21.28 55.62
N ILE A 9 18.80 -21.92 56.00
CA ILE A 9 19.88 -22.27 55.07
C ILE A 9 19.38 -23.27 54.03
N PHE A 10 18.67 -24.33 54.45
CA PHE A 10 18.09 -25.32 53.53
C PHE A 10 17.09 -24.69 52.55
N ILE A 11 16.22 -23.81 53.03
CA ILE A 11 15.25 -23.10 52.16
C ILE A 11 15.97 -22.19 51.16
N SER A 12 16.98 -21.43 51.60
CA SER A 12 17.76 -20.57 50.69
C SER A 12 18.55 -21.36 49.65
N LEU A 13 19.10 -22.52 50.03
CA LEU A 13 19.85 -23.39 49.13
C LEU A 13 18.91 -24.02 48.10
N GLY A 14 17.70 -24.45 48.52
CA GLY A 14 16.67 -24.97 47.64
C GLY A 14 16.17 -23.94 46.62
N LEU A 15 15.97 -22.69 47.04
CA LEU A 15 15.59 -21.60 46.13
C LEU A 15 16.67 -21.28 45.09
N LEU A 16 17.95 -21.35 45.49
CA LEU A 16 19.08 -21.07 44.61
C LEU A 16 19.28 -22.19 43.57
N ILE A 17 19.08 -23.46 43.98
CA ILE A 17 19.07 -24.60 43.06
C ILE A 17 17.88 -24.52 42.09
N LEU A 18 16.69 -24.14 42.58
CA LEU A 18 15.50 -23.97 41.74
C LEU A 18 15.69 -22.83 40.72
N SER A 19 16.30 -21.70 41.12
CA SER A 19 16.57 -20.60 40.19
C SER A 19 17.62 -20.96 39.13
N GLN A 20 18.65 -21.72 39.51
CA GLN A 20 19.65 -22.23 38.57
C GLN A 20 19.02 -23.22 37.57
N LEU A 21 18.12 -24.10 38.03
CA LEU A 21 17.38 -25.03 37.17
C LEU A 21 16.47 -24.30 36.17
N ILE A 22 15.76 -23.28 36.62
CA ILE A 22 14.92 -22.42 35.76
C ILE A 22 15.78 -21.69 34.73
N LEU A 23 16.96 -21.17 35.12
CA LEU A 23 17.88 -20.51 34.20
C LEU A 23 18.40 -21.47 33.12
N THR A 24 18.72 -22.72 33.47
CA THR A 24 19.13 -23.74 32.49
C THR A 24 18.02 -24.16 31.53
N LEU A 25 16.77 -24.19 31.98
CA LEU A 25 15.61 -24.49 31.12
C LEU A 25 15.32 -23.35 30.12
N VAL A 26 15.52 -22.09 30.51
CA VAL A 26 15.33 -20.94 29.62
C VAL A 26 16.42 -20.89 28.53
N VAL A 27 17.66 -21.25 28.86
CA VAL A 27 18.77 -21.29 27.89
C VAL A 27 18.63 -22.48 26.91
N SER A 28 18.02 -23.59 27.34
CA SER A 28 17.78 -24.77 26.48
C SER A 28 16.64 -24.60 25.46
N CYS A 29 15.91 -23.47 25.47
CA CYS A 29 14.89 -23.15 24.47
C CYS A 29 15.37 -22.19 23.38
N GLN A 30 16.65 -21.82 23.33
CA GLN A 30 17.25 -21.08 22.22
C GLN A 30 18.04 -22.01 21.30
N GLU A 31 17.37 -23.03 20.75
CA GLU A 31 17.85 -23.67 19.52
C GLU A 31 17.54 -22.73 18.35
N SER A 32 18.47 -21.83 18.04
CA SER A 32 18.46 -21.17 16.73
C SER A 32 18.82 -22.22 15.68
N SER A 33 17.80 -22.89 15.13
CA SER A 33 17.93 -23.86 14.05
C SER A 33 18.55 -23.19 12.83
N THR A 34 19.84 -23.41 12.59
CA THR A 34 20.50 -22.95 11.38
C THR A 34 19.91 -23.70 10.17
N PRO A 35 19.54 -23.01 9.08
CA PRO A 35 18.98 -23.67 7.91
C PRO A 35 19.94 -24.70 7.32
N SER A 36 19.45 -25.92 7.05
CA SER A 36 20.28 -27.02 6.55
C SER A 36 20.82 -26.81 5.12
N LEU A 37 20.27 -25.84 4.37
CA LEU A 37 20.64 -25.56 2.98
C LEU A 37 21.04 -24.09 2.81
N PRO A 38 21.93 -23.76 1.86
CA PRO A 38 22.18 -22.37 1.48
C PRO A 38 20.90 -21.67 0.98
N ALA A 39 20.77 -20.37 1.28
CA ALA A 39 19.60 -19.55 0.94
C ALA A 39 19.26 -19.63 -0.56
N GLU A 40 20.28 -19.46 -1.41
CA GLU A 40 20.15 -19.55 -2.87
C GLU A 40 19.57 -20.89 -3.34
N LYS A 41 19.96 -22.00 -2.70
CA LYS A 41 19.46 -23.33 -3.04
C LYS A 41 18.01 -23.53 -2.63
N LYS A 42 17.59 -22.99 -1.48
CA LYS A 42 16.18 -23.01 -1.06
C LYS A 42 15.31 -22.24 -2.06
N ARG A 43 15.73 -21.04 -2.49
CA ARG A 43 15.03 -20.26 -3.52
C ARG A 43 14.99 -20.97 -4.87
N GLU A 44 16.09 -21.64 -5.27
CA GLU A 44 16.15 -22.41 -6.52
C GLU A 44 15.15 -23.58 -6.52
N ILE A 45 15.01 -24.30 -5.40
CA ILE A 45 14.02 -25.38 -5.25
C ILE A 45 12.61 -24.83 -5.46
N ALA A 46 12.27 -23.69 -4.85
CA ALA A 46 10.98 -23.04 -5.04
C ALA A 46 10.70 -22.70 -6.53
N ASN A 47 11.70 -22.18 -7.24
CA ASN A 47 11.61 -21.91 -8.69
C ASN A 47 11.37 -23.19 -9.50
N VAL A 48 12.08 -24.28 -9.19
CA VAL A 48 11.93 -25.58 -9.86
C VAL A 48 10.51 -26.12 -9.68
N LEU A 49 9.99 -26.08 -8.45
CA LEU A 49 8.62 -26.50 -8.16
C LEU A 49 7.60 -25.66 -8.92
N TYR A 50 7.78 -24.33 -8.97
CA TYR A 50 6.91 -23.45 -9.75
C TYR A 50 6.90 -23.81 -11.23
N ASN A 51 8.07 -24.05 -11.83
CA ASN A 51 8.21 -24.43 -13.24
C ASN A 51 7.58 -25.79 -13.56
N GLN A 52 7.55 -26.70 -12.57
CA GLN A 52 6.85 -27.98 -12.64
C GLN A 52 5.36 -27.87 -12.31
N GLN A 53 4.82 -26.65 -12.16
CA GLN A 53 3.42 -26.37 -11.85
C GLN A 53 2.96 -26.86 -10.47
N LEU A 54 3.92 -27.18 -9.59
CA LEU A 54 3.68 -27.56 -8.19
C LEU A 54 3.53 -26.29 -7.34
N TYR A 55 2.46 -25.53 -7.59
CA TYR A 55 2.31 -24.16 -7.12
C TYR A 55 2.17 -24.04 -5.59
N GLU A 56 1.42 -24.94 -4.95
CA GLU A 56 1.29 -24.97 -3.49
C GLU A 56 2.64 -25.25 -2.83
N GLN A 57 3.38 -26.23 -3.36
CA GLN A 57 4.70 -26.60 -2.84
C GLN A 57 5.71 -25.47 -3.09
N ALA A 58 5.64 -24.81 -4.25
CA ALA A 58 6.48 -23.65 -4.55
C ALA A 58 6.22 -22.49 -3.59
N ALA A 59 4.95 -22.15 -3.34
CA ALA A 59 4.59 -21.11 -2.37
C ALA A 59 5.14 -21.43 -0.98
N LYS A 60 4.98 -22.68 -0.52
CA LYS A 60 5.51 -23.14 0.76
C LYS A 60 7.02 -23.03 0.86
N GLU A 61 7.75 -23.42 -0.18
CA GLU A 61 9.22 -23.31 -0.19
C GLU A 61 9.70 -21.85 -0.15
N TYR A 62 9.00 -20.92 -0.81
CA TYR A 62 9.28 -19.50 -0.66
C TYR A 62 8.92 -18.95 0.72
N GLN A 63 7.87 -19.46 1.36
CA GLN A 63 7.51 -19.09 2.74
C GLN A 63 8.60 -19.52 3.72
N ASP A 64 9.01 -20.79 3.64
CA ASP A 64 10.14 -21.29 4.42
C ASP A 64 11.42 -20.46 4.17
N TYR A 65 11.65 -20.04 2.91
CA TYR A 65 12.75 -19.16 2.56
C TYR A 65 12.67 -17.79 3.25
N LEU A 66 11.49 -17.17 3.29
CA LEU A 66 11.26 -15.91 4.00
C LEU A 66 11.48 -16.03 5.51
N ASP A 67 11.06 -17.16 6.10
CA ASP A 67 11.01 -17.31 7.55
C ASP A 67 12.32 -17.85 8.15
N SER A 68 13.10 -18.58 7.35
CA SER A 68 14.30 -19.28 7.83
C SER A 68 15.61 -18.54 7.55
N TYR A 69 15.61 -17.52 6.67
CA TYR A 69 16.85 -16.90 6.20
C TYR A 69 16.90 -15.39 6.49
N PRO A 70 18.08 -14.84 6.81
CA PRO A 70 18.27 -13.41 6.99
C PRO A 70 18.31 -12.72 5.62
N LEU A 71 17.15 -12.22 5.17
CA LEU A 71 17.00 -11.56 3.86
C LEU A 71 16.97 -10.04 4.00
N SER A 72 17.46 -9.33 2.98
CA SER A 72 17.28 -7.87 2.90
C SER A 72 15.79 -7.51 2.82
N VAL A 73 15.41 -6.32 3.30
CA VAL A 73 14.02 -5.85 3.27
C VAL A 73 13.45 -5.87 1.85
N GLN A 74 14.25 -5.45 0.87
CA GLN A 74 13.88 -5.48 -0.54
C GLN A 74 13.67 -6.91 -1.07
N GLU A 75 14.52 -7.85 -0.67
CA GLU A 75 14.35 -9.26 -1.05
C GLU A 75 13.10 -9.86 -0.40
N GLN A 76 12.82 -9.54 0.87
CA GLN A 76 11.59 -9.96 1.53
C GLN A 76 10.34 -9.42 0.82
N ALA A 77 10.38 -8.16 0.35
CA ALA A 77 9.30 -7.56 -0.44
C ALA A 77 9.10 -8.30 -1.77
N ASN A 78 10.18 -8.58 -2.49
CA ASN A 78 10.15 -9.29 -3.77
C ASN A 78 9.63 -10.72 -3.64
N ILE A 79 10.09 -11.48 -2.66
CA ILE A 79 9.62 -12.85 -2.41
C ILE A 79 8.16 -12.84 -1.95
N SER A 80 7.76 -11.90 -1.09
CA SER A 80 6.35 -11.73 -0.71
C SER A 80 5.46 -11.47 -1.93
N TYR A 81 5.91 -10.61 -2.86
CA TYR A 81 5.19 -10.36 -4.11
C TYR A 81 5.10 -11.61 -5.01
N GLN A 82 6.17 -12.43 -5.07
CA GLN A 82 6.15 -13.69 -5.82
C GLN A 82 5.15 -14.69 -5.22
N ILE A 83 5.15 -14.88 -3.90
CA ILE A 83 4.18 -15.75 -3.21
C ILE A 83 2.75 -15.26 -3.47
N ALA A 84 2.51 -13.95 -3.38
CA ALA A 84 1.21 -13.37 -3.66
C ALA A 84 0.74 -13.67 -5.09
N ASN A 85 1.63 -13.56 -6.09
CA ASN A 85 1.30 -13.89 -7.48
C ASN A 85 1.00 -15.38 -7.68
N ILE A 86 1.69 -16.28 -6.97
CA ILE A 86 1.38 -17.72 -7.02
C ILE A 86 -0.04 -17.96 -6.50
N TYR A 87 -0.38 -17.41 -5.33
CA TYR A 87 -1.73 -17.52 -4.78
C TYR A 87 -2.79 -16.91 -5.70
N PHE A 88 -2.54 -15.71 -6.24
CA PHE A 88 -3.49 -14.98 -7.08
C PHE A 88 -3.70 -15.62 -8.46
N GLU A 89 -2.60 -15.91 -9.16
CA GLU A 89 -2.64 -16.30 -10.57
C GLU A 89 -2.84 -17.79 -10.75
N ARG A 90 -2.22 -18.60 -9.89
CA ARG A 90 -2.19 -20.06 -10.04
C ARG A 90 -3.22 -20.76 -9.16
N LEU A 91 -3.28 -20.39 -7.88
CA LEU A 91 -4.12 -21.08 -6.89
C LEU A 91 -5.52 -20.46 -6.75
N LYS A 92 -5.72 -19.22 -7.21
CA LYS A 92 -6.96 -18.45 -7.04
C LYS A 92 -7.37 -18.27 -5.57
N ASP A 93 -6.39 -18.34 -4.68
CA ASP A 93 -6.55 -18.09 -3.26
C ASP A 93 -6.30 -16.61 -3.00
N TYR A 94 -7.37 -15.83 -3.13
CA TYR A 94 -7.31 -14.38 -3.06
C TYR A 94 -7.06 -13.87 -1.64
N GLU A 95 -7.37 -14.66 -0.62
CA GLU A 95 -7.14 -14.32 0.78
C GLU A 95 -5.65 -14.37 1.12
N ASN A 96 -4.99 -15.48 0.80
CA ASN A 96 -3.55 -15.59 0.97
C ASN A 96 -2.80 -14.64 0.03
N ALA A 97 -3.26 -14.45 -1.21
CA ALA A 97 -2.68 -13.45 -2.11
C ALA A 97 -2.71 -12.05 -1.49
N LEU A 98 -3.85 -11.63 -0.94
CA LEU A 98 -4.01 -10.33 -0.29
C LEU A 98 -3.02 -10.16 0.87
N ALA A 99 -2.87 -11.17 1.73
CA ALA A 99 -1.95 -11.12 2.86
C ALA A 99 -0.50 -10.85 2.40
N TYR A 100 -0.03 -11.57 1.37
CA TYR A 100 1.32 -11.41 0.85
C TYR A 100 1.51 -10.12 0.04
N TYR A 101 0.50 -9.63 -0.68
CA TYR A 101 0.58 -8.30 -1.32
C TYR A 101 0.71 -7.19 -0.29
N LEU A 102 -0.03 -7.25 0.82
CA LEU A 102 0.08 -6.27 1.90
C LEU A 102 1.46 -6.34 2.59
N ARG A 103 1.99 -7.54 2.82
CA ARG A 103 3.36 -7.73 3.32
C ARG A 103 4.38 -7.10 2.37
N ALA A 104 4.29 -7.38 1.06
CA ALA A 104 5.15 -6.79 0.05
C ALA A 104 5.03 -5.26 0.00
N LYS A 105 3.82 -4.71 0.16
CA LYS A 105 3.55 -3.27 0.21
C LYS A 105 4.26 -2.59 1.39
N HIS A 106 4.23 -3.23 2.56
CA HIS A 106 4.82 -2.67 3.77
C HIS A 106 6.36 -2.67 3.74
N LEU A 107 6.94 -3.65 3.04
CA LEU A 107 8.39 -3.81 2.93
C LEU A 107 9.01 -3.06 1.74
N SER A 108 8.21 -2.55 0.80
CA SER A 108 8.71 -1.86 -0.39
C SER A 108 8.75 -0.34 -0.21
N ASP A 109 9.77 0.30 -0.77
CA ASP A 109 9.88 1.75 -0.80
C ASP A 109 8.71 2.39 -1.55
N ALA A 110 8.20 3.51 -1.01
CA ALA A 110 7.01 4.21 -1.50
C ALA A 110 7.12 4.70 -2.95
N GLU A 111 8.34 4.99 -3.43
CA GLU A 111 8.62 5.52 -4.78
C GLU A 111 8.81 4.43 -5.84
N SER A 112 8.70 3.15 -5.49
CA SER A 112 8.94 2.06 -6.42
C SER A 112 7.77 1.84 -7.39
N ASN A 113 8.06 1.56 -8.67
CA ASN A 113 7.07 1.08 -9.65
C ASN A 113 6.35 -0.21 -9.19
N LEU A 114 6.89 -0.91 -8.19
CA LEU A 114 6.31 -2.09 -7.56
C LEU A 114 5.08 -1.73 -6.71
N GLN A 115 5.06 -0.58 -6.04
CA GLN A 115 3.92 -0.14 -5.19
C GLN A 115 2.63 0.05 -5.99
N GLN A 116 2.71 0.57 -7.21
CA GLN A 116 1.54 0.72 -8.10
C GLN A 116 0.99 -0.65 -8.52
N GLN A 117 1.86 -1.59 -8.88
CA GLN A 117 1.47 -2.96 -9.24
C GLN A 117 0.85 -3.70 -8.04
N ILE A 118 1.46 -3.60 -6.87
CA ILE A 118 0.93 -4.18 -5.63
C ILE A 118 -0.43 -3.58 -5.29
N SER A 119 -0.58 -2.25 -5.39
CA SER A 119 -1.86 -1.58 -5.10
C SER A 119 -2.96 -2.07 -6.04
N LYS A 120 -2.68 -2.18 -7.35
CA LYS A 120 -3.63 -2.73 -8.32
C LYS A 120 -4.03 -4.17 -7.96
N ARG A 121 -3.05 -5.04 -7.68
CA ARG A 121 -3.33 -6.43 -7.30
C ARG A 121 -4.09 -6.55 -5.98
N THR A 122 -3.84 -5.67 -5.02
CA THR A 122 -4.57 -5.59 -3.74
C THR A 122 -6.04 -5.27 -3.98
N VAL A 123 -6.35 -4.30 -4.85
CA VAL A 123 -7.73 -3.97 -5.26
C VAL A 123 -8.40 -5.18 -5.91
N GLU A 124 -7.72 -5.84 -6.86
CA GLU A 124 -8.26 -7.04 -7.52
C GLU A 124 -8.55 -8.17 -6.52
N CYS A 125 -7.69 -8.40 -5.52
CA CYS A 125 -7.94 -9.39 -4.46
C CYS A 125 -9.19 -9.04 -3.65
N LEU A 126 -9.30 -7.77 -3.22
CA LEU A 126 -10.43 -7.30 -2.40
C LEU A 126 -11.75 -7.39 -3.16
N GLU A 127 -11.77 -7.08 -4.46
CA GLU A 127 -12.95 -7.26 -5.30
C GLU A 127 -13.35 -8.73 -5.43
N ARG A 128 -12.38 -9.64 -5.62
CA ARG A 128 -12.64 -11.10 -5.70
C ARG A 128 -13.13 -11.71 -4.39
N LEU A 129 -12.89 -11.03 -3.27
CA LEU A 129 -13.34 -11.40 -1.94
C LEU A 129 -14.64 -10.67 -1.52
N ASP A 130 -15.31 -9.98 -2.45
CA ASP A 130 -16.51 -9.16 -2.18
C ASP A 130 -16.31 -8.04 -1.15
N ARG A 131 -15.06 -7.59 -0.95
CA ARG A 131 -14.66 -6.51 -0.03
C ARG A 131 -14.56 -5.16 -0.74
N SER A 132 -15.63 -4.77 -1.43
CA SER A 132 -15.62 -3.57 -2.30
C SER A 132 -15.38 -2.25 -1.55
N THR A 133 -15.72 -2.15 -0.26
CA THR A 133 -15.41 -0.97 0.58
C THR A 133 -13.90 -0.77 0.72
N ASP A 134 -13.20 -1.86 0.99
CA ASP A 134 -11.77 -1.87 1.25
C ASP A 134 -11.01 -1.62 -0.06
N ALA A 135 -11.49 -2.22 -1.16
CA ALA A 135 -10.98 -1.96 -2.50
C ALA A 135 -11.01 -0.46 -2.85
N ARG A 136 -12.15 0.21 -2.60
CA ARG A 136 -12.29 1.66 -2.82
C ARG A 136 -11.34 2.48 -1.96
N GLN A 137 -11.12 2.06 -0.70
CA GLN A 137 -10.18 2.74 0.17
C GLN A 137 -8.74 2.66 -0.37
N VAL A 138 -8.31 1.49 -0.84
CA VAL A 138 -6.98 1.31 -1.44
C VAL A 138 -6.83 2.18 -2.68
N VAL A 139 -7.83 2.22 -3.58
CA VAL A 139 -7.81 3.12 -4.76
C VAL A 139 -7.67 4.58 -4.32
N ALA A 140 -8.48 5.04 -3.36
CA ALA A 140 -8.43 6.41 -2.88
C ALA A 140 -7.05 6.77 -2.30
N GLN A 141 -6.46 5.87 -1.51
CA GLN A 141 -5.12 6.05 -0.96
C GLN A 141 -4.06 6.12 -2.06
N THR A 142 -4.09 5.20 -3.03
CA THR A 142 -3.10 5.18 -4.12
C THR A 142 -3.22 6.42 -5.00
N SER A 143 -4.43 6.88 -5.31
CA SER A 143 -4.65 8.13 -6.06
C SER A 143 -4.22 9.38 -5.29
N ALA A 144 -4.30 9.38 -3.96
CA ALA A 144 -3.82 10.48 -3.12
C ALA A 144 -2.28 10.51 -3.00
N LEU A 145 -1.62 9.36 -3.15
CA LEU A 145 -0.15 9.20 -3.12
C LEU A 145 0.52 9.47 -4.47
N ASP A 146 -0.24 9.47 -5.56
CA ASP A 146 0.26 9.85 -6.88
C ASP A 146 0.42 11.38 -6.95
N ASP A 147 1.62 11.87 -6.63
CA ASP A 147 1.99 13.29 -6.74
C ASP A 147 1.85 13.84 -8.18
N SER A 148 1.73 12.97 -9.18
CA SER A 148 1.40 13.38 -10.56
C SER A 148 -0.08 13.78 -10.72
N GLN A 149 -0.95 13.40 -9.78
CA GLN A 149 -2.37 13.77 -9.73
C GLN A 149 -2.71 14.82 -8.67
N LYS A 150 -1.79 15.19 -7.77
CA LYS A 150 -1.93 16.46 -7.07
C LYS A 150 -2.04 17.55 -8.15
N PRO A 151 -3.08 18.40 -8.15
CA PRO A 151 -3.09 19.54 -9.04
C PRO A 151 -1.81 20.31 -8.75
N LYS A 152 -0.87 20.30 -9.70
CA LYS A 152 0.35 21.10 -9.62
C LYS A 152 -0.12 22.55 -9.54
N THR A 153 -0.19 23.09 -8.33
CA THR A 153 -0.53 24.47 -8.09
C THR A 153 0.53 25.29 -8.82
N ARG A 154 0.11 26.08 -9.81
CA ARG A 154 1.07 26.86 -10.57
C ARG A 154 1.66 27.96 -9.68
N PRO A 155 2.90 28.39 -9.92
CA PRO A 155 3.50 29.47 -9.14
C PRO A 155 2.63 30.73 -9.19
N GLY A 156 2.51 31.42 -8.06
CA GLY A 156 1.67 32.60 -7.92
C GLY A 156 1.15 32.79 -6.50
N GLU A 157 0.52 33.92 -6.24
CA GLU A 157 -0.18 34.20 -4.99
C GLU A 157 -1.41 33.31 -4.87
N VAL A 158 -1.68 32.79 -3.66
CA VAL A 158 -2.89 32.03 -3.36
C VAL A 158 -4.08 32.98 -3.30
N ILE A 159 -5.03 32.80 -4.22
CA ILE A 159 -6.21 33.66 -4.37
C ILE A 159 -7.51 32.99 -3.92
N ALA A 160 -7.51 31.66 -3.73
CA ALA A 160 -8.61 30.93 -3.11
C ALA A 160 -8.13 29.59 -2.53
N ARG A 161 -8.94 29.00 -1.64
CA ARG A 161 -8.70 27.67 -1.05
C ARG A 161 -9.99 26.86 -1.01
N ILE A 162 -9.92 25.59 -1.40
CA ILE A 162 -11.02 24.61 -1.38
C ILE A 162 -10.55 23.40 -0.56
N GLY A 163 -10.95 23.32 0.71
CA GLY A 163 -10.39 22.33 1.64
C GLY A 163 -8.88 22.50 1.79
N GLU A 164 -8.12 21.45 1.48
CA GLU A 164 -6.64 21.47 1.48
C GLU A 164 -6.03 21.98 0.15
N ARG A 165 -6.85 22.21 -0.88
CA ARG A 165 -6.38 22.62 -2.21
C ARG A 165 -6.33 24.14 -2.32
N GLU A 166 -5.17 24.68 -2.68
CA GLU A 166 -4.99 26.10 -2.97
C GLU A 166 -5.16 26.37 -4.48
N ILE A 167 -5.72 27.53 -4.81
CA ILE A 167 -5.82 28.05 -6.18
C ILE A 167 -4.99 29.32 -6.24
N THR A 168 -4.01 29.36 -7.16
CA THR A 168 -3.12 30.52 -7.30
C THR A 168 -3.45 31.38 -8.52
N THR A 169 -2.83 32.56 -8.58
CA THR A 169 -2.85 33.41 -9.78
C THR A 169 -2.33 32.70 -11.03
N GLY A 170 -1.36 31.78 -10.86
CA GLY A 170 -0.85 30.94 -11.95
C GLY A 170 -1.90 30.00 -12.50
N ASP A 171 -2.73 29.41 -11.63
CA ASP A 171 -3.81 28.50 -12.05
C ASP A 171 -4.93 29.23 -12.77
N LEU A 172 -5.33 30.41 -12.27
CA LEU A 172 -6.33 31.24 -12.92
C LEU A 172 -5.87 31.67 -14.33
N LYS A 173 -4.62 32.12 -14.45
CA LYS A 173 -4.04 32.49 -15.75
C LYS A 173 -4.02 31.30 -16.71
N HIS A 174 -3.63 30.13 -16.24
CA HIS A 174 -3.61 28.93 -17.07
C HIS A 174 -5.02 28.56 -17.55
N GLN A 175 -6.03 28.64 -16.68
CA GLN A 175 -7.41 28.37 -17.08
C GLN A 175 -7.93 29.37 -18.11
N LEU A 176 -7.59 30.66 -17.97
CA LEU A 176 -7.87 31.66 -18.99
C LEU A 176 -7.19 31.33 -20.32
N THR A 177 -5.92 30.89 -20.32
CA THR A 177 -5.22 30.53 -21.57
C THR A 177 -5.80 29.33 -22.31
N ARG A 178 -6.59 28.48 -21.63
CA ARG A 178 -7.29 27.35 -22.27
C ARG A 178 -8.59 27.75 -22.96
N MET A 179 -9.07 28.97 -22.74
CA MET A 179 -10.23 29.49 -23.45
C MET A 179 -9.87 29.97 -24.86
N PRO A 180 -10.80 29.86 -25.81
CA PRO A 180 -10.69 30.55 -27.09
C PRO A 180 -10.42 32.05 -26.93
N ASP A 181 -9.59 32.61 -27.81
CA ASP A 181 -9.08 33.98 -27.72
C ASP A 181 -10.17 35.04 -27.57
N TYR A 182 -11.26 34.89 -28.31
CA TYR A 182 -12.41 35.80 -28.25
C TYR A 182 -13.13 35.83 -26.89
N LEU A 183 -13.03 34.76 -26.09
CA LEU A 183 -13.56 34.72 -24.72
C LEU A 183 -12.57 35.32 -23.72
N ARG A 184 -11.26 35.19 -23.96
CA ARG A 184 -10.22 35.73 -23.05
C ARG A 184 -10.31 37.25 -22.93
N GLU A 185 -10.71 37.93 -24.00
CA GLU A 185 -10.89 39.39 -24.03
C GLU A 185 -11.98 39.88 -23.07
N GLN A 186 -12.96 39.04 -22.72
CA GLN A 186 -14.03 39.39 -21.77
C GLN A 186 -13.56 39.36 -20.31
N PHE A 187 -12.40 38.78 -20.03
CA PHE A 187 -11.85 38.60 -18.67
C PHE A 187 -10.57 39.40 -18.43
N GLN A 188 -10.48 40.61 -19.00
CA GLN A 188 -9.29 41.48 -18.93
C GLN A 188 -9.26 42.34 -17.66
N ASP A 189 -10.41 42.85 -17.22
CA ASP A 189 -10.52 43.69 -16.03
C ASP A 189 -10.59 42.89 -14.72
N SER A 190 -10.47 43.59 -13.59
CA SER A 190 -10.39 42.95 -12.27
C SER A 190 -11.70 42.29 -11.84
N GLU A 191 -12.85 42.87 -12.19
CA GLU A 191 -14.15 42.36 -11.76
C GLU A 191 -14.54 41.11 -12.56
N SER A 192 -14.32 41.12 -13.88
CA SER A 192 -14.52 39.92 -14.71
C SER A 192 -13.60 38.76 -14.30
N LYS A 193 -12.34 39.03 -13.94
CA LYS A 193 -11.41 38.01 -13.40
C LYS A 193 -11.88 37.42 -12.07
N LYS A 194 -12.44 38.22 -11.16
CA LYS A 194 -13.02 37.72 -9.90
C LYS A 194 -14.23 36.85 -10.18
N GLU A 195 -15.08 37.25 -11.11
CA GLU A 195 -16.26 36.45 -11.47
C GLU A 195 -15.84 35.12 -12.09
N PHE A 196 -14.85 35.14 -12.98
CA PHE A 196 -14.26 33.93 -13.52
C PHE A 196 -13.67 33.03 -12.42
N LEU A 197 -12.94 33.59 -11.45
CA LEU A 197 -12.41 32.85 -10.31
C LEU A 197 -13.55 32.19 -9.51
N ARG A 198 -14.67 32.89 -9.26
CA ARG A 198 -15.83 32.31 -8.58
C ARG A 198 -16.43 31.14 -9.36
N GLN A 199 -16.59 31.29 -10.68
CA GLN A 199 -17.09 30.22 -11.55
C GLN A 199 -16.15 29.01 -11.53
N TYR A 200 -14.84 29.26 -11.58
CA TYR A 200 -13.83 28.22 -11.50
C TYR A 200 -13.91 27.45 -10.18
N ILE A 201 -13.99 28.16 -9.05
CA ILE A 201 -14.18 27.55 -7.72
C ILE A 201 -15.47 26.73 -7.67
N ALA A 202 -16.57 27.25 -8.19
CA ALA A 202 -17.85 26.55 -8.23
C ALA A 202 -17.76 25.25 -9.04
N GLN A 203 -17.07 25.28 -10.19
CA GLN A 203 -16.83 24.10 -11.01
C GLN A 203 -16.01 23.04 -10.27
N GLU A 204 -14.94 23.44 -9.58
CA GLU A 204 -14.11 22.53 -8.78
C GLU A 204 -14.90 21.91 -7.62
N LEU A 205 -15.76 22.67 -6.94
CA LEU A 205 -16.65 22.15 -5.91
C LEU A 205 -17.68 21.15 -6.46
N LEU A 206 -18.22 21.42 -7.66
CA LEU A 206 -19.13 20.49 -8.35
C LEU A 206 -18.40 19.20 -8.74
N TYR A 207 -17.17 19.31 -9.24
CA TYR A 207 -16.32 18.17 -9.56
C TYR A 207 -16.05 17.31 -8.30
N ASP A 208 -15.70 17.94 -7.19
CA ASP A 208 -15.48 17.24 -5.91
C ASP A 208 -16.77 16.57 -5.41
N SER A 209 -17.93 17.20 -5.61
CA SER A 209 -19.23 16.59 -5.32
C SER A 209 -19.53 15.40 -6.22
N ALA A 210 -19.21 15.50 -7.52
CA ALA A 210 -19.42 14.42 -8.49
C ALA A 210 -18.57 13.19 -8.15
N LYS A 211 -17.28 13.41 -7.85
CA LYS A 211 -16.37 12.36 -7.38
C LYS A 211 -16.84 11.70 -6.08
N ARG A 212 -17.28 12.48 -5.09
CA ARG A 212 -17.82 11.93 -3.84
C ARG A 212 -19.07 11.09 -4.05
N ARG A 213 -19.83 11.37 -5.10
CA ARG A 213 -21.02 10.60 -5.50
C ARG A 213 -20.67 9.42 -6.43
N GLY A 214 -19.39 9.22 -6.77
CA GLY A 214 -18.94 8.15 -7.67
C GLY A 214 -19.39 8.34 -9.13
N LEU A 215 -19.73 9.55 -9.56
CA LEU A 215 -20.21 9.81 -10.91
C LEU A 215 -19.15 9.60 -12.00
N ASP A 216 -17.87 9.54 -11.62
CA ASP A 216 -16.76 9.17 -12.49
C ASP A 216 -16.75 7.67 -12.86
N GLN A 217 -17.53 6.86 -12.13
CA GLN A 217 -17.73 5.43 -12.38
C GLN A 217 -19.14 5.12 -12.89
N ASP A 218 -19.99 6.14 -13.02
CA ASP A 218 -21.35 5.98 -13.52
C ASP A 218 -21.32 5.61 -15.00
N LYS A 219 -22.04 4.53 -15.34
CA LYS A 219 -22.02 3.95 -16.68
C LYS A 219 -22.55 4.93 -17.73
N GLU A 220 -23.59 5.70 -17.41
CA GLU A 220 -24.17 6.67 -18.36
C GLU A 220 -23.19 7.83 -18.62
N VAL A 221 -22.47 8.27 -17.58
CA VAL A 221 -21.41 9.29 -17.72
C VAL A 221 -20.25 8.75 -18.57
N ILE A 222 -19.78 7.53 -18.33
CA ILE A 222 -18.70 6.89 -19.10
C ILE A 222 -19.11 6.72 -20.56
N ASP A 223 -20.31 6.20 -20.82
CA ASP A 223 -20.84 5.98 -22.17
C ASP A 223 -20.97 7.33 -22.91
N GLY A 224 -21.45 8.37 -22.23
CA GLY A 224 -21.54 9.73 -22.80
C GLY A 224 -20.17 10.31 -23.19
N VAL A 225 -19.17 10.17 -22.32
CA VAL A 225 -17.78 10.60 -22.62
C VAL A 225 -17.20 9.81 -23.79
N PHE A 226 -17.48 8.51 -23.88
CA PHE A 226 -17.02 7.68 -25.00
C PHE A 226 -17.63 8.13 -26.33
N GLN A 227 -18.93 8.44 -26.38
CA GLN A 227 -19.56 8.96 -27.59
C GLN A 227 -19.00 10.31 -28.01
N ALA A 228 -18.77 11.23 -27.06
CA ALA A 228 -18.20 12.55 -27.35
C ALA A 228 -16.76 12.50 -27.89
N LYS A 229 -16.00 11.44 -27.60
CA LYS A 229 -14.66 11.22 -28.17
C LYS A 229 -14.67 10.68 -29.60
N LYS A 230 -15.80 10.13 -30.05
CA LYS A 230 -15.96 9.53 -31.39
C LYS A 230 -16.37 10.58 -32.44
N SER A 231 -17.02 11.65 -32.01
CA SER A 231 -17.39 12.83 -32.83
C SER A 231 -16.22 13.78 -33.01
#